data_AF-A0A7I7NDZ2-F1
#
_entry.id   AF-A0A7I7NDZ2-F1
#
_cell.length_a   1.000
_cell.length_b   1.000
_cell.length_c   1.000
_cell.angle_alpha   90.00
_cell.angle_beta   90.00
_cell.angle_gamma   90.00
#
_symmetry.space_group_name_H-M   'P 1'
#
loop_
_entity.id
_entity.type
_entity.pdbx_description
1 polymer ?
#
loop_
_entity_poly.entity_id
_entity_poly.type
_entity_poly.pdbx_seq_one_letter_code
_entity_poly.pdbx_strand_id
1 'polypeptide(L)'
;MAYFALAPTEVIREAAGVSRGMSGGYSRIPGYLIGRLALHRELHGQGLGGQLLIDAVGRAVRAAEVGGGRLIIVDAVDQQAEAFYARFGFVPVFNRPSRLIMKVATARAALADAD
;
A
#
# COMPACT_ATOMS: atom_id res chain seq x y z
N MET A 1 -19.82 -4.49 8.34
CA MET A 1 -18.95 -5.32 7.48
C MET A 1 -17.66 -4.59 7.12
N ALA A 2 -16.56 -5.34 7.01
CA ALA A 2 -15.21 -4.84 6.70
C ALA A 2 -14.60 -5.74 5.62
N TYR A 3 -13.95 -5.19 4.59
CA TYR A 3 -13.28 -6.00 3.57
C TYR A 3 -12.19 -5.22 2.83
N PHE A 4 -11.30 -5.98 2.18
CA PHE A 4 -10.33 -5.44 1.24
C PHE A 4 -10.15 -6.37 0.04
N ALA A 5 -9.53 -5.85 -1.02
CA ALA A 5 -9.15 -6.60 -2.20
C ALA A 5 -7.67 -6.41 -2.50
N LEU A 6 -6.99 -7.50 -2.86
CA LEU A 6 -5.57 -7.50 -3.21
C LEU A 6 -5.41 -7.99 -4.66
N ALA A 7 -4.59 -7.31 -5.45
CA ALA A 7 -4.30 -7.71 -6.83
C ALA A 7 -2.81 -7.52 -7.17
N PRO A 8 -2.17 -8.44 -7.90
CA PRO A 8 -0.88 -8.18 -8.53
C PRO A 8 -0.96 -6.94 -9.43
N THR A 9 0.08 -6.11 -9.41
CA THR A 9 0.14 -4.88 -10.19
C THR A 9 1.59 -4.49 -10.50
N GLU A 10 1.74 -3.45 -11.32
CA GLU A 10 3.04 -2.82 -11.57
C GLU A 10 2.95 -1.30 -11.49
N VAL A 11 4.07 -0.68 -11.16
CA VAL A 11 4.28 0.77 -11.28
C VAL A 11 5.36 1.02 -12.32
N ILE A 12 5.03 1.74 -13.38
CA ILE A 12 6.00 2.19 -14.38
C ILE A 12 6.80 3.35 -13.77
N ARG A 13 8.09 3.11 -13.50
CA ARG A 13 8.95 4.00 -12.71
C ARG A 13 8.98 5.43 -13.23
N GLU A 14 9.21 5.59 -14.53
CA GLU A 14 9.36 6.90 -15.18
C GLU A 14 8.03 7.65 -15.22
N ALA A 15 6.95 6.97 -15.63
CA ALA A 15 5.62 7.56 -15.64
C ALA A 15 5.16 8.00 -14.24
N ALA A 16 5.51 7.25 -13.19
CA ALA A 16 5.16 7.57 -11.81
C ALA A 16 6.14 8.54 -11.12
N GLY A 17 7.29 8.83 -11.71
CA GLY A 17 8.34 9.65 -11.07
C GLY A 17 8.96 8.99 -9.84
N VAL A 18 9.09 7.66 -9.85
CA VAL A 18 9.63 6.89 -8.71
C VAL A 18 11.16 6.82 -8.77
N SER A 19 11.83 7.08 -7.64
CA SER A 19 13.29 7.10 -7.56
C SER A 19 13.94 5.73 -7.81
N ARG A 20 15.24 5.72 -8.14
CA ARG A 20 16.02 4.48 -8.33
C ARG A 20 16.08 3.64 -7.04
N GLY A 21 16.20 4.26 -5.88
CA GLY A 21 16.19 3.56 -4.59
C GLY A 21 14.84 2.93 -4.25
N MET A 22 13.74 3.62 -4.57
CA MET A 22 12.38 3.08 -4.39
C MET A 22 12.09 1.94 -5.35
N SER A 23 12.56 2.03 -6.61
CA SER A 23 12.37 1.01 -7.64
C SER A 23 13.34 -0.17 -7.58
N GLY A 24 14.51 -0.03 -6.94
CA GLY A 24 15.53 -1.09 -6.96
C GLY A 24 16.15 -1.31 -8.33
N GLY A 25 16.07 -0.32 -9.22
CA GLY A 25 16.57 -0.41 -10.59
C GLY A 25 15.55 -0.94 -11.62
N TYR A 26 14.36 -1.39 -11.20
CA TYR A 26 13.33 -1.83 -12.14
C TYR A 26 12.67 -0.67 -12.89
N SER A 27 12.51 -0.79 -14.21
CA SER A 27 11.71 0.13 -15.02
C SER A 27 10.21 -0.09 -14.80
N ARG A 28 9.80 -1.35 -14.60
CA ARG A 28 8.46 -1.78 -14.19
C ARG A 28 8.56 -2.44 -12.83
N ILE A 29 8.04 -1.78 -11.81
CA ILE A 29 8.23 -2.19 -10.43
C ILE A 29 7.08 -3.12 -10.04
N PRO A 30 7.32 -4.41 -9.77
CA PRO A 30 6.26 -5.34 -9.38
C PRO A 30 5.75 -5.03 -7.98
N GLY A 31 4.47 -5.26 -7.74
CA GLY A 31 3.86 -5.06 -6.43
C GLY A 31 2.44 -5.57 -6.33
N TYR A 32 1.79 -5.23 -5.22
CA TYR A 32 0.41 -5.60 -4.94
C TYR A 32 -0.42 -4.37 -4.62
N LEU A 33 -1.54 -4.23 -5.32
CA LEU A 33 -2.51 -3.17 -5.10
C LEU A 33 -3.55 -3.60 -4.06
N ILE A 34 -3.69 -2.83 -2.99
CA ILE A 34 -4.89 -2.87 -2.14
C ILE A 34 -5.95 -2.04 -2.87
N GLY A 35 -6.70 -2.70 -3.76
CA GLY A 35 -7.62 -2.04 -4.69
C GLY A 35 -8.93 -1.59 -4.03
N ARG A 36 -9.24 -2.14 -2.86
CA ARG A 36 -10.34 -1.71 -1.99
C ARG A 36 -9.93 -1.89 -0.55
N LEU A 37 -10.33 -0.94 0.28
CA LEU A 37 -10.28 -1.01 1.74
C LEU A 37 -11.54 -0.31 2.25
N ALA A 38 -12.49 -1.07 2.79
CA ALA A 38 -13.80 -0.54 3.12
C ALA A 38 -14.31 -1.07 4.47
N LEU A 39 -14.89 -0.15 5.23
CA LEU A 39 -15.58 -0.41 6.49
C LEU A 39 -16.98 0.19 6.43
N HIS A 40 -17.93 -0.53 7.02
CA HIS A 40 -19.27 -0.01 7.27
C HIS A 40 -19.19 1.29 8.08
N ARG A 41 -20.07 2.25 7.78
CA ARG A 41 -20.01 3.62 8.33
C ARG A 41 -20.11 3.64 9.87
N GLU A 42 -20.90 2.74 10.44
CA GLU A 42 -21.05 2.60 11.90
C GLU A 42 -19.75 2.20 12.62
N LEU A 43 -18.79 1.63 11.89
CA LEU A 43 -17.49 1.18 12.41
C LEU A 43 -16.40 2.27 12.28
N HIS A 44 -16.72 3.42 11.69
CA HIS A 44 -15.75 4.51 11.50
C HIS A 44 -15.44 5.19 12.84
N GLY A 45 -14.23 5.75 12.95
CA GLY A 45 -13.77 6.43 14.17
C GLY A 45 -13.29 5.50 15.29
N GLN A 46 -13.46 4.19 15.17
CA GLN A 46 -13.11 3.20 16.20
C GLN A 46 -11.71 2.58 16.03
N GLY A 47 -10.87 3.14 15.15
CA GLY A 47 -9.53 2.58 14.84
C GLY A 47 -9.53 1.34 13.94
N LEU A 48 -10.69 0.74 13.65
CA LEU A 48 -10.83 -0.47 12.85
C LEU A 48 -10.30 -0.32 11.41
N GLY A 49 -10.28 0.90 10.86
CA GLY A 49 -9.69 1.18 9.54
C GLY A 49 -8.20 0.90 9.49
N GLY A 50 -7.48 1.28 10.55
CA GLY A 50 -6.07 0.99 10.69
C GLY A 50 -5.81 -0.51 10.84
N GLN A 51 -6.60 -1.19 11.66
CA GLN A 51 -6.47 -2.65 11.84
C GLN A 51 -6.72 -3.41 10.52
N LEU A 52 -7.74 -3.00 9.76
CA LEU A 52 -8.02 -3.59 8.45
C LEU A 52 -6.88 -3.34 7.45
N LEU A 53 -6.28 -2.14 7.47
CA LEU A 53 -5.12 -1.84 6.63
C LEU A 53 -3.91 -2.69 7.02
N ILE A 54 -3.66 -2.88 8.32
CA ILE A 54 -2.57 -3.73 8.81
C ILE A 54 -2.75 -5.18 8.34
N ASP A 55 -3.95 -5.76 8.42
CA ASP A 55 -4.23 -7.09 7.87
C ASP A 55 -3.99 -7.12 6.35
N ALA A 56 -4.49 -6.11 5.61
CA ALA A 56 -4.30 -6.02 4.17
C ALA A 56 -2.80 -5.94 3.78
N VAL A 57 -2.02 -5.15 4.51
CA VAL A 57 -0.56 -5.01 4.33
C VAL A 57 0.14 -6.34 4.65
N GLY A 58 -0.24 -7.01 5.75
CA GLY A 58 0.28 -8.33 6.09
C GLY A 58 0.02 -9.37 5.00
N ARG A 59 -1.18 -9.37 4.39
CA ARG A 59 -1.48 -10.24 3.24
C ARG A 59 -0.68 -9.87 2.00
N ALA A 60 -0.45 -8.59 1.75
CA ALA A 60 0.39 -8.14 0.64
C ALA A 60 1.87 -8.55 0.81
N VAL A 61 2.41 -8.47 2.03
CA VAL A 61 3.77 -8.94 2.35
C VAL A 61 3.90 -10.44 2.10
N ARG A 62 2.98 -11.25 2.62
CA ARG A 62 2.95 -12.71 2.37
C ARG A 62 2.83 -13.05 0.89
N ALA A 63 1.99 -12.33 0.15
CA ALA A 63 1.89 -12.51 -1.29
C ALA A 63 3.23 -12.23 -2.00
N ALA A 64 3.92 -11.15 -1.62
CA ALA A 64 5.21 -10.78 -2.18
C ALA A 64 6.36 -11.72 -1.82
N GLU A 65 6.27 -12.45 -0.71
CA GLU A 65 7.24 -13.48 -0.34
C GLU A 65 7.19 -14.69 -1.28
N VAL A 66 6.01 -15.03 -1.78
CA VAL A 66 5.81 -16.17 -2.68
C VAL A 66 5.89 -15.77 -4.15
N GLY A 67 5.15 -14.72 -4.54
CA GLY A 67 5.02 -14.29 -5.94
C GLY A 67 6.03 -13.23 -6.38
N GLY A 68 6.88 -12.76 -5.47
CA GLY A 68 7.72 -11.59 -5.70
C GLY A 68 6.91 -10.29 -5.65
N GLY A 69 7.55 -9.22 -5.21
CA GLY A 69 6.90 -7.92 -5.12
C GLY A 69 7.77 -6.94 -4.38
N ARG A 70 7.92 -5.74 -4.93
CA ARG A 70 8.72 -4.68 -4.31
C ARG A 70 7.86 -3.66 -3.60
N LEU A 71 6.67 -3.38 -4.14
CA LEU A 71 5.78 -2.33 -3.64
C LEU A 71 4.44 -2.90 -3.16
N ILE A 72 3.88 -2.24 -2.15
CA ILE A 72 2.46 -2.25 -1.83
C ILE A 72 1.90 -0.93 -2.34
N ILE A 73 0.80 -0.97 -3.08
CA ILE A 73 0.20 0.18 -3.76
C ILE A 73 -1.21 0.40 -3.22
N VAL A 74 -1.60 1.66 -3.09
CA VAL A 74 -2.98 2.09 -2.86
C VAL A 74 -3.31 3.22 -3.84
N ASP A 75 -4.56 3.27 -4.28
CA ASP A 75 -5.13 4.42 -4.97
C ASP A 75 -6.14 5.08 -4.03
N ALA A 76 -5.79 6.25 -3.50
CA ALA A 76 -6.65 7.05 -2.66
C ALA A 76 -7.77 7.67 -3.51
N VAL A 77 -9.01 7.56 -3.00
CA VAL A 77 -10.20 8.09 -3.67
C VAL A 77 -10.39 9.59 -3.44
N ASP A 78 -9.83 10.11 -2.36
CA ASP A 78 -9.85 11.52 -1.97
C ASP A 78 -8.65 11.86 -1.06
N GLN A 79 -8.54 13.13 -0.67
CA GLN A 79 -7.47 13.62 0.20
C GLN A 79 -7.53 13.05 1.62
N GLN A 80 -8.73 12.66 2.10
CA GLN A 80 -8.87 12.04 3.41
C GLN A 80 -8.27 10.64 3.42
N ALA A 81 -8.49 9.87 2.35
CA ALA A 81 -7.88 8.57 2.13
C ALA A 81 -6.36 8.70 1.92
N GLU A 82 -5.89 9.72 1.19
CA GLU A 82 -4.46 10.00 1.03
C GLU A 82 -3.79 10.24 2.39
N ALA A 83 -4.34 11.15 3.19
CA ALA A 83 -3.85 11.44 4.54
C ALA A 83 -3.93 10.20 5.46
N PHE A 84 -4.99 9.40 5.33
CA PHE A 84 -5.11 8.14 6.04
C PHE A 84 -3.95 7.20 5.70
N TYR A 85 -3.68 6.93 4.42
CA TYR A 85 -2.57 6.04 4.02
C TYR A 85 -1.20 6.60 4.36
N ALA A 86 -1.00 7.91 4.22
CA ALA A 86 0.26 8.58 4.56
C ALA A 86 0.66 8.39 6.04
N ARG A 87 -0.33 8.39 6.95
CA ARG A 87 -0.10 8.10 8.38
C ARG A 87 0.42 6.68 8.65
N PHE A 88 0.21 5.74 7.74
CA PHE A 88 0.75 4.39 7.82
C PHE A 88 2.08 4.23 7.08
N GLY A 89 2.68 5.32 6.58
CA GLY A 89 4.00 5.30 5.93
C GLY A 89 3.97 5.05 4.42
N PHE A 90 2.79 5.09 3.79
CA PHE A 90 2.70 5.17 2.33
C PHE A 90 3.13 6.56 1.86
N VAL A 91 3.83 6.61 0.72
CA VAL A 91 4.27 7.88 0.12
C VAL A 91 3.63 8.07 -1.26
N PRO A 92 3.14 9.28 -1.59
CA PRO A 92 2.59 9.56 -2.90
C PRO A 92 3.66 9.40 -3.98
N VAL A 93 3.27 8.91 -5.15
CA VAL A 93 4.16 8.94 -6.33
C VAL A 93 4.14 10.34 -6.93
N PHE A 94 5.29 10.80 -7.38
CA PHE A 94 5.51 12.21 -7.76
C PHE A 94 4.54 12.70 -8.84
N ASN A 95 4.29 11.89 -9.87
CA ASN A 95 3.43 12.29 -11.00
C ASN A 95 1.94 11.97 -10.81
N ARG A 96 1.56 11.32 -9.71
CA ARG A 96 0.15 10.97 -9.41
C ARG A 96 -0.06 10.88 -7.89
N PRO A 97 -0.29 12.01 -7.21
CA PRO A 97 -0.41 12.04 -5.75
C PRO A 97 -1.48 11.12 -5.16
N SER A 98 -2.58 10.90 -5.89
CA SER A 98 -3.63 9.95 -5.49
C SER A 98 -3.20 8.49 -5.47
N ARG A 99 -2.02 8.14 -6.03
CA ARG A 99 -1.42 6.82 -5.91
C ARG A 99 -0.28 6.87 -4.91
N LEU A 100 -0.37 6.05 -3.86
CA LEU A 100 0.67 5.96 -2.85
C LEU A 100 1.31 4.56 -2.85
N ILE A 101 2.59 4.51 -2.49
CA ILE A 101 3.39 3.29 -2.52
C ILE A 101 4.16 3.13 -1.21
N MET A 102 4.42 1.89 -0.84
CA MET A 102 5.31 1.52 0.27
C MET A 102 6.18 0.35 -0.17
N LYS A 103 7.46 0.31 0.25
CA LYS A 103 8.29 -0.88 0.01
C LYS A 103 7.76 -2.05 0.84
N VAL A 104 7.69 -3.24 0.25
CA VAL A 104 7.39 -4.49 0.97
C VAL A 104 8.37 -4.69 2.14
N ALA A 105 9.66 -4.36 1.95
CA ALA A 105 10.65 -4.44 3.02
C ALA A 105 10.35 -3.52 4.21
N THR A 106 9.84 -2.31 3.95
CA THR A 106 9.42 -1.37 5.01
C THR A 106 8.20 -1.89 5.75
N ALA A 107 7.19 -2.38 5.00
CA ALA A 107 6.00 -3.00 5.59
C ALA A 107 6.35 -4.19 6.48
N ARG A 108 7.26 -5.07 6.00
CA ARG A 108 7.69 -6.26 6.75
C ARG A 108 8.37 -5.87 8.07
N ALA A 109 9.27 -4.89 8.05
CA ALA A 109 9.94 -4.42 9.27
C ALA A 109 8.92 -3.86 10.27
N ALA A 110 8.01 -3.00 9.81
CA ALA A 110 7.00 -2.39 10.67
C ALA A 110 6.01 -3.42 11.28
N LEU A 111 5.74 -4.53 10.59
CA LEU A 111 4.90 -5.62 11.12
C LEU A 111 5.64 -6.47 12.16
N ALA A 112 6.95 -6.67 12.01
CA ALA A 112 7.75 -7.43 12.96
C ALA A 112 7.93 -6.70 14.30
N ASP A 113 7.93 -5.37 14.29
CA ASP A 113 8.04 -4.53 15.50
C ASP A 113 6.72 -4.44 16.29
N ALA A 114 5.63 -4.98 15.76
CA ALA A 114 4.28 -4.91 16.35
C ALA A 114 3.88 -6.20 17.11
N ASP A 115 4.72 -7.23 17.05
CA ASP A 115 4.61 -8.48 17.82
C ASP A 115 5.44 -8.40 19.12
#